data_AF-A0A1V4U094-F1
#
_entry.id   AF-A0A1V4U094-F1
#
_cell.length_a   1.000
_cell.length_b   1.000
_cell.length_c   1.000
_cell.angle_alpha   90.00
_cell.angle_beta   90.00
_cell.angle_gamma   90.00
#
_symmetry.space_group_name_H-M   'P 1'
#
loop_
_entity.id
_entity.type
_entity.pdbx_description
1 polymer ?
#
loop_
_entity_poly.entity_id
_entity_poly.type
_entity_poly.pdbx_seq_one_letter_code
_entity_poly.pdbx_strand_id
1 'polypeptide(L)'
;MIRIPSIPRIVIAGTHSGCGKTTVARGIMEALTRRGYTVQPFKVGPDFIDPTHHSAICRRVSRNLDAFMMGENGVVETFRRASAGAEIAVIEGVMGMYDGVDGGDFASTAHVMRILSAPALLVADARGMSRSVHALVKGFLEFEPGMRIGGVVFNRIGSPRHRELIDCGRTAPAIGYLPRTPGLEIESRHLGLAMAHETAPSAGLGELMEEHCDIDQVIRIAGEAPFLPRSDAEEQKGSARARIGIARDEAFCFYYQDNLDLLERSGARLVPFSPLRDDFPEVDAVYIGGGYPELYAAALESSSCRDRIAKATSDGMPVYAECGGLLYLCESLETDRTHRMAGVLPADAWMTEKVQALGYSDGDWSGGPTLAPLSGRILGHEFHYSQVECRQDARFAISLTRGRGIASGKDGLYAGESLAAYTHAYFPASFASSLVEAASAYRRA
;
A
#
# COMPACT_ATOMS: atom_id res chain seq x y z
N MET A 1 28.05 18.14 14.84
CA MET A 1 27.26 17.13 14.13
C MET A 1 26.26 16.53 15.11
N ILE A 2 24.98 16.90 15.00
CA ILE A 2 23.92 16.25 15.77
C ILE A 2 23.81 14.83 15.22
N ARG A 3 24.30 13.83 15.97
CA ARG A 3 24.08 12.43 15.64
C ARG A 3 22.59 12.16 15.88
N ILE A 4 21.81 12.11 14.81
CA ILE A 4 20.48 11.51 14.87
C ILE A 4 20.72 10.03 15.17
N PRO A 5 20.15 9.45 16.24
CA PRO A 5 20.32 8.04 16.51
C PRO A 5 19.88 7.22 15.30
N SER A 6 20.63 6.16 14.99
CA SER A 6 20.19 5.15 14.02
C SER A 6 18.84 4.63 14.50
N ILE A 7 17.83 4.66 13.64
CA ILE A 7 16.50 4.17 14.00
C ILE A 7 16.57 2.63 13.95
N PRO A 8 16.40 1.94 15.10
CA PRO A 8 16.31 0.48 15.13
C PRO A 8 15.25 0.03 14.14
N ARG A 9 15.56 -0.99 13.32
CA ARG A 9 14.66 -1.42 12.26
C ARG A 9 14.72 -2.93 12.09
N ILE A 10 13.59 -3.56 11.86
CA ILE A 10 13.53 -5.00 11.63
C ILE A 10 12.50 -5.36 10.59
N VAL A 11 12.87 -6.25 9.68
CA VAL A 11 11.97 -6.80 8.67
C VAL A 11 11.36 -8.10 9.17
N ILE A 12 10.05 -8.24 9.04
CA ILE A 12 9.35 -9.51 9.26
C ILE A 12 9.20 -10.19 7.91
N ALA A 13 10.18 -11.03 7.58
CA ALA A 13 10.22 -11.81 6.37
C ALA A 13 9.55 -13.18 6.58
N GLY A 14 9.33 -13.95 5.52
CA GLY A 14 8.82 -15.30 5.67
C GLY A 14 9.07 -16.16 4.46
N THR A 15 8.86 -17.46 4.64
CA THR A 15 9.30 -18.45 3.64
C THR A 15 8.42 -18.48 2.40
N HIS A 16 7.14 -18.12 2.52
CA HIS A 16 6.17 -18.06 1.42
C HIS A 16 4.95 -17.21 1.81
N SER A 17 4.08 -16.92 0.84
CA SER A 17 2.74 -16.37 1.11
C SER A 17 1.93 -17.31 2.00
N GLY A 18 1.27 -16.78 3.03
CA GLY A 18 0.44 -17.59 3.93
C GLY A 18 1.19 -18.33 5.06
N CYS A 19 2.51 -18.15 5.23
CA CYS A 19 3.25 -18.68 6.39
C CYS A 19 2.94 -17.97 7.73
N GLY A 20 2.16 -16.88 7.69
CA GLY A 20 1.73 -16.10 8.85
C GLY A 20 2.57 -14.86 9.17
N LYS A 21 3.35 -14.35 8.21
CA LYS A 21 4.12 -13.09 8.35
C LYS A 21 3.29 -11.95 8.91
N THR A 22 2.10 -11.73 8.35
CA THR A 22 1.19 -10.64 8.73
C THR A 22 0.74 -10.75 10.18
N THR A 23 0.41 -11.95 10.65
CA THR A 23 0.08 -12.21 12.05
C THR A 23 1.27 -11.92 12.97
N VAL A 24 2.48 -12.34 12.59
CA VAL A 24 3.70 -12.07 13.37
C VAL A 24 4.04 -10.59 13.38
N ALA A 25 3.97 -9.92 12.23
CA ALA A 25 4.30 -8.51 12.09
C ALA A 25 3.36 -7.64 12.91
N ARG A 26 2.05 -7.81 12.75
CA ARG A 26 1.02 -7.13 13.54
C ARG A 26 1.17 -7.41 15.04
N GLY A 27 1.46 -8.65 15.41
CA GLY A 27 1.63 -9.00 16.81
C GLY A 27 2.87 -8.37 17.44
N ILE A 28 3.99 -8.34 16.73
CA ILE A 28 5.21 -7.67 17.19
C ILE A 28 4.95 -6.16 17.30
N MET A 29 4.29 -5.55 16.32
CA MET A 29 3.89 -4.14 16.36
C MET A 29 3.02 -3.84 17.59
N GLU A 30 2.04 -4.70 17.88
CA GLU A 30 1.15 -4.53 19.04
C GLU A 30 1.91 -4.73 20.36
N ALA A 31 2.74 -5.77 20.48
CA ALA A 31 3.56 -6.02 21.66
C ALA A 31 4.49 -4.84 21.98
N LEU A 32 5.20 -4.32 20.96
CA LEU A 32 6.06 -3.14 21.11
C LEU A 32 5.25 -1.90 21.53
N THR A 33 4.10 -1.66 20.90
CA THR A 33 3.23 -0.52 21.24
C THR A 33 2.72 -0.63 22.68
N ARG A 34 2.34 -1.84 23.14
CA ARG A 34 1.92 -2.10 24.53
C ARG A 34 3.04 -1.87 25.54
N ARG A 35 4.28 -2.16 25.16
CA ARG A 35 5.48 -1.85 25.95
C ARG A 35 5.86 -0.36 25.94
N GLY A 36 5.09 0.47 25.24
CA GLY A 36 5.25 1.92 25.21
C GLY A 36 6.20 2.45 24.13
N TYR A 37 6.68 1.60 23.22
CA TYR A 37 7.52 2.04 22.10
C TYR A 37 6.71 2.85 21.09
N THR A 38 7.32 3.92 20.57
CA THR A 38 6.83 4.61 19.39
C THR A 38 7.24 3.84 18.14
N VAL A 39 6.36 2.96 17.66
CA VAL A 39 6.61 2.08 16.50
C VAL A 39 6.23 2.76 15.19
N GLN A 40 7.16 2.85 14.24
CA GLN A 40 6.83 3.21 12.86
C GLN A 40 6.62 1.95 12.02
N PRO A 41 5.39 1.67 11.56
CA PRO A 41 5.15 0.53 10.69
C PRO A 41 5.45 0.85 9.22
N PHE A 42 5.87 -0.18 8.50
CA PHE A 42 6.01 -0.19 7.05
C PHE A 42 5.51 -1.51 6.47
N LYS A 43 5.15 -1.49 5.19
CA LYS A 43 4.80 -2.67 4.40
C LYS A 43 5.60 -2.68 3.11
N VAL A 44 6.28 -3.77 2.79
CA VAL A 44 6.91 -3.94 1.48
C VAL A 44 5.84 -4.16 0.42
N GLY A 45 6.02 -3.55 -0.76
CA GLY A 45 5.16 -3.74 -1.92
C GLY A 45 3.96 -2.79 -1.98
N PRO A 46 3.09 -2.95 -3.00
CA PRO A 46 1.99 -2.03 -3.33
C PRO A 46 0.68 -2.30 -2.53
N ASP A 47 0.78 -2.91 -1.35
CA ASP A 47 -0.40 -3.33 -0.59
C ASP A 47 -1.14 -2.15 0.08
N PHE A 48 -2.47 -2.15 0.07
CA PHE A 48 -3.29 -1.11 0.73
C PHE A 48 -3.92 -1.58 2.05
N ILE A 49 -4.00 -2.89 2.30
CA ILE A 49 -4.80 -3.47 3.37
C ILE A 49 -3.97 -3.55 4.65
N ASP A 50 -2.82 -4.21 4.61
CA ASP A 50 -1.92 -4.38 5.76
C ASP A 50 -1.51 -3.03 6.37
N PRO A 51 -1.18 -1.97 5.58
CA PRO A 51 -0.94 -0.64 6.14
C PRO A 51 -2.07 -0.09 6.99
N THR A 52 -3.34 -0.41 6.71
CA THR A 52 -4.46 0.06 7.54
C THR A 52 -4.46 -0.60 8.92
N HIS A 53 -4.18 -1.90 8.98
CA HIS A 53 -4.08 -2.66 10.22
C HIS A 53 -2.87 -2.22 11.05
N HIS A 54 -1.74 -2.04 10.39
CA HIS A 54 -0.54 -1.47 11.02
C HIS A 54 -0.80 -0.09 11.63
N SER A 55 -1.48 0.78 10.89
CA SER A 55 -1.75 2.14 11.34
C SER A 55 -2.68 2.17 12.55
N ALA A 56 -3.67 1.27 12.59
CA ALA A 56 -4.56 1.11 13.72
C ALA A 56 -3.82 0.62 14.98
N ILE A 57 -2.88 -0.32 14.83
CA ILE A 57 -2.07 -0.87 15.93
C ILE A 57 -1.08 0.17 16.47
N CYS A 58 -0.25 0.73 15.60
CA CYS A 58 0.87 1.59 15.99
C CYS A 58 0.47 3.05 16.22
N ARG A 59 -0.78 3.42 15.90
CA ARG A 59 -1.29 4.81 15.94
C ARG A 59 -0.42 5.79 15.15
N ARG A 60 0.22 5.30 14.09
CA ARG A 60 1.06 6.03 13.16
C ARG A 60 0.81 5.50 11.76
N VAL A 61 0.76 6.39 10.76
CA VAL A 61 0.47 5.98 9.39
C VAL A 61 1.58 5.07 8.87
N SER A 62 1.21 3.84 8.49
CA SER A 62 2.08 2.89 7.83
C SER A 62 2.40 3.35 6.41
N ARG A 63 3.65 3.15 5.97
CA ARG A 63 4.09 3.47 4.62
C ARG A 63 4.42 2.23 3.82
N ASN A 64 4.17 2.28 2.53
CA ASN A 64 4.67 1.31 1.58
C ASN A 64 6.16 1.53 1.34
N LEU A 65 6.91 0.46 1.11
CA LEU A 65 8.30 0.48 0.68
C LEU A 65 8.41 -0.40 -0.55
N ASP A 66 8.46 0.22 -1.71
CA ASP A 66 8.39 -0.46 -2.99
C ASP A 66 9.48 0.03 -3.93
N ALA A 67 10.50 -0.80 -4.15
CA ALA A 67 11.64 -0.42 -4.97
C ALA A 67 11.30 -0.31 -6.46
N PHE A 68 10.20 -0.93 -6.92
CA PHE A 68 9.75 -0.79 -8.31
C PHE A 68 9.20 0.62 -8.52
N MET A 69 8.25 1.04 -7.67
CA MET A 69 7.58 2.34 -7.82
C MET A 69 8.41 3.52 -7.33
N MET A 70 9.17 3.35 -6.25
CA MET A 70 9.89 4.44 -5.59
C MET A 70 11.36 4.54 -6.02
N GLY A 71 11.91 3.47 -6.61
CA GLY A 71 13.35 3.26 -6.68
C GLY A 71 13.99 3.09 -5.29
N GLU A 72 15.25 2.70 -5.25
CA GLU A 72 15.97 2.50 -3.98
C GLU A 72 16.07 3.79 -3.15
N ASN A 73 16.33 4.92 -3.81
CA ASN A 73 16.42 6.22 -3.15
C ASN A 73 15.08 6.64 -2.53
N GLY A 74 13.96 6.41 -3.22
CA GLY A 74 12.63 6.70 -2.68
C GLY A 74 12.31 5.84 -1.46
N VAL A 75 12.68 4.55 -1.47
CA VAL A 75 12.55 3.67 -0.30
C VAL A 75 13.32 4.22 0.91
N VAL A 76 14.58 4.63 0.71
CA VAL A 76 15.41 5.20 1.80
C VAL A 76 14.81 6.51 2.33
N GLU A 77 14.38 7.41 1.43
CA GLU A 77 13.85 8.72 1.80
C GLU A 77 12.52 8.59 2.56
N THR A 78 11.59 7.78 2.04
CA THR A 78 10.31 7.50 2.71
C THR A 78 10.54 6.86 4.07
N PHE A 79 11.45 5.87 4.17
CA PHE A 79 11.79 5.25 5.45
C PHE A 79 12.26 6.30 6.46
N ARG A 80 13.19 7.18 6.07
CA ARG A 80 13.73 8.21 6.97
C ARG A 80 12.68 9.19 7.44
N ARG A 81 11.96 9.78 6.49
CA ARG A 81 10.96 10.81 6.75
C ARG A 81 9.87 10.28 7.68
N ALA A 82 9.34 9.09 7.37
CA ALA A 82 8.27 8.49 8.17
C ALA A 82 8.75 8.01 9.55
N SER A 83 10.03 7.62 9.67
CA SER A 83 10.59 7.17 10.95
C SER A 83 10.97 8.31 11.88
N ALA A 84 10.85 9.58 11.47
CA ALA A 84 11.08 10.71 12.35
C ALA A 84 10.22 10.61 13.63
N GLY A 85 10.89 10.71 14.79
CA GLY A 85 10.27 10.58 16.11
C GLY A 85 9.86 9.15 16.51
N ALA A 86 10.23 8.12 15.75
CA ALA A 86 10.01 6.72 16.11
C ALA A 86 11.23 6.14 16.86
N GLU A 87 10.96 5.19 17.75
CA GLU A 87 11.98 4.47 18.53
C GLU A 87 12.35 3.13 17.91
N ILE A 88 11.46 2.56 17.09
CA ILE A 88 11.70 1.34 16.34
C ILE A 88 10.82 1.31 15.09
N ALA A 89 11.37 0.83 13.98
CA ALA A 89 10.65 0.57 12.75
C ALA A 89 10.41 -0.93 12.56
N VAL A 90 9.18 -1.31 12.25
CA VAL A 90 8.82 -2.70 11.92
C VAL A 90 8.33 -2.71 10.48
N ILE A 91 8.99 -3.48 9.63
CA ILE A 91 8.71 -3.58 8.20
C ILE A 91 8.12 -4.97 7.92
N GLU A 92 6.85 -5.05 7.58
CA GLU A 92 6.27 -6.31 7.11
C GLU A 92 6.71 -6.58 5.66
N GLY A 93 7.26 -7.77 5.41
CA GLY A 93 7.61 -8.22 4.06
C GLY A 93 6.39 -8.51 3.16
N VAL A 94 6.65 -8.81 1.90
CA VAL A 94 5.66 -9.28 0.92
C VAL A 94 6.08 -10.64 0.38
N MET A 95 5.09 -11.47 0.00
CA MET A 95 5.32 -12.81 -0.57
C MET A 95 6.32 -13.67 0.23
N GLY A 96 7.12 -14.55 -0.39
CA GLY A 96 8.33 -15.09 0.22
C GLY A 96 9.44 -14.05 0.23
N MET A 97 10.41 -14.20 1.14
CA MET A 97 11.49 -13.25 1.36
C MET A 97 12.24 -12.85 0.07
N TYR A 98 12.49 -13.82 -0.82
CA TYR A 98 13.25 -13.67 -2.06
C TYR A 98 12.36 -13.51 -3.30
N ASP A 99 11.04 -13.49 -3.14
CA ASP A 99 10.11 -13.41 -4.27
C ASP A 99 9.90 -11.94 -4.65
N GLY A 100 10.47 -11.52 -5.78
CA GLY A 100 10.30 -10.19 -6.36
C GLY A 100 9.59 -10.22 -7.71
N VAL A 101 9.73 -9.12 -8.45
CA VAL A 101 9.11 -8.93 -9.77
C VAL A 101 9.55 -10.01 -10.74
N ASP A 102 8.58 -10.62 -11.43
CA ASP A 102 8.78 -11.67 -12.43
C ASP A 102 9.61 -12.87 -11.93
N GLY A 103 9.53 -13.16 -10.62
CA GLY A 103 10.27 -14.24 -9.97
C GLY A 103 11.76 -13.95 -9.75
N GLY A 104 12.19 -12.72 -9.99
CA GLY A 104 13.54 -12.24 -9.67
C GLY A 104 13.65 -11.67 -8.26
N ASP A 105 14.80 -11.09 -7.95
CA ASP A 105 15.08 -10.47 -6.66
C ASP A 105 14.58 -9.02 -6.56
N PHE A 106 14.39 -8.33 -7.70
CA PHE A 106 14.01 -6.92 -7.72
C PHE A 106 12.66 -6.67 -7.04
N ALA A 107 12.63 -5.67 -6.16
CA ALA A 107 11.48 -5.31 -5.30
C ALA A 107 10.95 -6.45 -4.40
N SER A 108 11.77 -7.48 -4.14
CA SER A 108 11.50 -8.47 -3.10
C SER A 108 11.64 -7.89 -1.68
N THR A 109 11.22 -8.66 -0.67
CA THR A 109 11.49 -8.32 0.74
C THR A 109 13.00 -8.25 1.01
N ALA A 110 13.77 -9.18 0.46
CA ALA A 110 15.24 -9.20 0.56
C ALA A 110 15.87 -7.95 -0.07
N HIS A 111 15.30 -7.45 -1.17
CA HIS A 111 15.73 -6.19 -1.78
C HIS A 111 15.56 -4.99 -0.86
N VAL A 112 14.39 -4.84 -0.25
CA VAL A 112 14.18 -3.78 0.74
C VAL A 112 15.09 -3.93 1.95
N MET A 113 15.36 -5.16 2.39
CA MET A 113 16.34 -5.40 3.46
C MET A 113 17.73 -4.89 3.10
N ARG A 114 18.22 -5.13 1.88
CA ARG A 114 19.52 -4.63 1.42
C ARG A 114 19.55 -3.11 1.35
N ILE A 115 18.53 -2.49 0.74
CA ILE A 115 18.39 -1.03 0.63
C ILE A 115 18.45 -0.37 2.02
N LEU A 116 17.75 -0.94 3.00
CA LEU A 116 17.68 -0.39 4.36
C LEU A 116 18.75 -0.94 5.31
N SER A 117 19.62 -1.84 4.84
CA SER A 117 20.55 -2.61 5.67
C SER A 117 19.88 -3.20 6.91
N ALA A 118 18.63 -3.64 6.76
CA ALA A 118 17.77 -4.04 7.87
C ALA A 118 17.94 -5.55 8.15
N PRO A 119 18.17 -5.94 9.42
CA PRO A 119 18.05 -7.35 9.80
C PRO A 119 16.60 -7.83 9.71
N ALA A 120 16.40 -9.13 9.57
CA ALA A 120 15.08 -9.75 9.54
C ALA A 120 14.88 -10.83 10.60
N LEU A 121 13.61 -11.00 10.97
CA LEU A 121 13.10 -12.25 11.48
C LEU A 121 12.50 -13.05 10.32
N LEU A 122 12.85 -14.33 10.23
CA LEU A 122 12.22 -15.24 9.28
C LEU A 122 11.05 -15.95 9.93
N VAL A 123 9.85 -15.74 9.41
CA VAL A 123 8.66 -16.52 9.80
C VAL A 123 8.60 -17.80 8.98
N ALA A 124 8.67 -18.94 9.67
CA ALA A 124 8.64 -20.27 9.06
C ALA A 124 7.38 -21.02 9.51
N ASP A 125 6.57 -21.46 8.54
CA ASP A 125 5.45 -22.36 8.83
C ASP A 125 5.97 -23.75 9.17
N ALA A 126 5.76 -24.19 10.41
CA ALA A 126 6.14 -25.52 10.88
C ALA A 126 4.96 -26.52 10.81
N ARG A 127 3.81 -26.16 10.24
CA ARG A 127 2.67 -27.07 10.12
C ARG A 127 3.07 -28.35 9.40
N GLY A 128 2.95 -29.48 10.12
CA GLY A 128 3.29 -30.80 9.58
C GLY A 128 4.80 -31.05 9.43
N MET A 129 5.67 -30.17 9.97
CA MET A 129 7.12 -30.28 9.87
C MET A 129 7.78 -30.23 11.25
N SER A 130 8.63 -31.20 11.57
CA SER A 130 9.48 -31.15 12.78
C SER A 130 10.93 -30.82 12.41
N ARG A 131 11.70 -31.80 11.94
CA ARG A 131 13.11 -31.60 11.57
C ARG A 131 13.28 -30.89 10.22
N SER A 132 12.36 -31.10 9.28
CA SER A 132 12.44 -30.55 7.92
C SER A 132 12.38 -29.03 7.85
N VAL A 133 11.73 -28.39 8.82
CA VAL A 133 11.68 -26.91 8.90
C VAL A 133 13.09 -26.32 9.04
N HIS A 134 14.03 -27.03 9.66
CA HIS A 134 15.41 -26.58 9.79
C HIS A 134 16.20 -26.65 8.50
N ALA A 135 15.87 -27.60 7.60
CA ALA A 135 16.44 -27.64 6.26
C ALA A 135 15.95 -26.44 5.43
N LEU A 136 14.66 -26.11 5.56
CA LEU A 136 14.09 -24.91 4.95
C LEU A 136 14.76 -23.63 5.48
N VAL A 137 14.81 -23.46 6.81
CA VAL A 137 15.47 -22.32 7.47
C VAL A 137 16.93 -22.20 7.03
N LYS A 138 17.67 -23.32 7.04
CA LYS A 138 19.07 -23.34 6.59
C LYS A 138 19.19 -22.87 5.14
N GLY A 139 18.29 -23.32 4.26
CA GLY A 139 18.20 -22.83 2.89
C GLY A 139 18.08 -21.31 2.84
N PHE A 140 17.14 -20.71 3.58
CA PHE A 140 16.99 -19.24 3.60
C PHE A 140 18.20 -18.49 4.16
N LEU A 141 18.89 -19.05 5.14
CA LEU A 141 20.10 -18.47 5.74
C LEU A 141 21.30 -18.49 4.78
N GLU A 142 21.40 -19.53 3.96
CA GLU A 142 22.56 -19.76 3.08
C GLU A 142 22.32 -19.35 1.62
N PHE A 143 21.06 -19.11 1.23
CA PHE A 143 20.68 -18.86 -0.17
C PHE A 143 21.35 -17.62 -0.76
N GLU A 144 21.32 -16.49 -0.03
CA GLU A 144 21.91 -15.24 -0.49
C GLU A 144 22.97 -14.74 0.51
N PRO A 145 24.26 -14.73 0.13
CA PRO A 145 25.33 -14.29 1.01
C PRO A 145 25.15 -12.84 1.51
N GLY A 146 25.37 -12.62 2.80
CA GLY A 146 25.33 -11.29 3.42
C GLY A 146 23.95 -10.85 3.91
N MET A 147 22.90 -11.66 3.67
CA MET A 147 21.57 -11.40 4.21
C MET A 147 21.55 -11.63 5.74
N ARG A 148 21.03 -10.65 6.50
CA ARG A 148 21.03 -10.67 7.97
C ARG A 148 19.70 -11.19 8.51
N ILE A 149 19.60 -12.49 8.72
CA ILE A 149 18.46 -13.11 9.42
C ILE A 149 18.87 -13.32 10.89
N GLY A 150 18.37 -12.45 11.77
CA GLY A 150 18.73 -12.44 13.20
C GLY A 150 18.06 -13.54 14.02
N GLY A 151 17.03 -14.17 13.48
CA GLY A 151 16.37 -15.32 14.09
C GLY A 151 15.10 -15.76 13.38
N VAL A 152 14.47 -16.80 13.92
CA VAL A 152 13.31 -17.46 13.31
C VAL A 152 12.13 -17.48 14.26
N VAL A 153 10.95 -17.15 13.75
CA VAL A 153 9.68 -17.39 14.43
C VAL A 153 9.04 -18.60 13.77
N PHE A 154 8.93 -19.71 14.51
CA PHE A 154 8.25 -20.90 14.04
C PHE A 154 6.75 -20.77 14.29
N ASN A 155 5.96 -20.73 13.22
CA ASN A 155 4.52 -20.55 13.28
C ASN A 155 3.77 -21.87 13.14
N ARG A 156 2.50 -21.88 13.60
CA ARG A 156 1.58 -23.02 13.55
C ARG A 156 2.10 -24.27 14.29
N ILE A 157 2.73 -24.06 15.44
CA ILE A 157 3.11 -25.13 16.36
C ILE A 157 1.86 -25.84 16.87
N GLY A 158 1.91 -27.17 16.83
CA GLY A 158 0.73 -28.02 17.06
C GLY A 158 0.56 -28.48 18.51
N SER A 159 1.65 -28.54 19.28
CA SER A 159 1.66 -29.01 20.67
C SER A 159 3.01 -28.71 21.35
N PRO A 160 3.11 -28.81 22.69
CA PRO A 160 4.39 -28.73 23.40
C PRO A 160 5.44 -29.74 22.89
N ARG A 161 5.02 -30.98 22.62
CA ARG A 161 5.90 -32.00 22.02
C ARG A 161 6.39 -31.59 20.63
N HIS A 162 5.55 -30.95 19.83
CA HIS A 162 5.96 -30.44 18.51
C HIS A 162 7.03 -29.36 18.66
N ARG A 163 6.87 -28.43 19.62
CA ARG A 163 7.91 -27.44 19.96
C ARG A 163 9.23 -28.12 20.34
N GLU A 164 9.22 -29.10 21.24
CA GLU A 164 10.43 -29.84 21.65
C GLU A 164 11.16 -30.48 20.45
N LEU A 165 10.41 -31.07 19.52
CA LEU A 165 11.00 -31.68 18.32
C LEU A 165 11.67 -30.66 17.40
N ILE A 166 11.10 -29.46 17.27
CA ILE A 166 11.74 -28.36 16.54
C ILE A 166 12.97 -27.88 17.32
N ASP A 167 12.87 -27.80 18.65
CA ASP A 167 13.93 -27.32 19.52
C ASP A 167 15.23 -28.12 19.40
N CYS A 168 15.13 -29.44 19.26
CA CYS A 168 16.28 -30.34 19.13
C CYS A 168 17.12 -30.11 17.86
N GLY A 169 16.56 -29.47 16.83
CA GLY A 169 17.17 -29.33 15.50
C GLY A 169 17.64 -27.92 15.14
N ARG A 170 17.57 -26.96 16.07
CA ARG A 170 17.75 -25.52 15.80
C ARG A 170 19.00 -25.22 14.95
N THR A 171 18.77 -24.66 13.76
CA THR A 171 19.84 -24.14 12.87
C THR A 171 20.06 -22.64 13.03
N ALA A 172 19.19 -21.94 13.77
CA ALA A 172 19.22 -20.50 13.99
C ALA A 172 18.66 -20.16 15.39
N PRO A 173 18.91 -18.94 15.92
CA PRO A 173 18.21 -18.44 17.09
C PRO A 173 16.69 -18.50 16.89
N ALA A 174 16.01 -19.27 17.75
CA ALA A 174 14.56 -19.34 17.75
C ALA A 174 14.02 -18.18 18.60
N ILE A 175 13.38 -17.22 17.94
CA ILE A 175 12.80 -16.02 18.56
C ILE A 175 11.43 -16.33 19.13
N GLY A 176 10.69 -17.27 18.54
CA GLY A 176 9.39 -17.65 19.06
C GLY A 176 8.82 -18.91 18.46
N TYR A 177 7.83 -19.46 19.16
CA TYR A 177 7.11 -20.69 18.82
C TYR A 177 5.61 -20.44 18.94
N LEU A 178 4.99 -19.97 17.86
CA LEU A 178 3.59 -19.58 17.88
C LEU A 178 2.67 -20.79 17.70
N PRO A 179 1.72 -21.01 18.61
CA PRO A 179 0.75 -22.08 18.46
C PRO A 179 -0.17 -21.80 17.27
N ARG A 180 -0.78 -22.86 16.74
CA ARG A 180 -1.89 -22.69 15.80
C ARG A 180 -3.08 -22.08 16.53
N THR A 181 -3.37 -20.81 16.24
CA THR A 181 -4.48 -20.08 16.85
C THR A 181 -5.53 -19.74 15.79
N PRO A 182 -6.68 -20.44 15.76
CA PRO A 182 -7.79 -20.09 14.87
C PRO A 182 -8.32 -18.68 15.17
N GLY A 183 -8.75 -17.94 14.14
CA GLY A 183 -9.39 -16.63 14.32
C GLY A 183 -8.45 -15.41 14.37
N LEU A 184 -7.13 -15.60 14.17
CA LEU A 184 -6.16 -14.50 14.04
C LEU A 184 -5.86 -14.12 12.58
N GLU A 185 -6.55 -14.74 11.63
CA GLU A 185 -6.42 -14.44 10.21
C GLU A 185 -7.33 -13.24 9.86
N ILE A 186 -6.88 -12.37 8.97
CA ILE A 186 -7.74 -11.30 8.43
C ILE A 186 -8.81 -12.00 7.58
N GLU A 187 -10.08 -11.70 7.85
CA GLU A 187 -11.18 -12.28 7.10
C GLU A 187 -11.07 -11.92 5.62
N SER A 188 -11.28 -12.92 4.76
CA SER A 188 -11.39 -12.72 3.32
C SER A 188 -12.74 -12.12 2.97
N ARG A 189 -12.76 -11.24 1.98
CA ARG A 189 -13.96 -10.74 1.30
C ARG A 189 -13.90 -11.09 -0.18
N HIS A 190 -14.96 -10.77 -0.92
CA HIS A 190 -15.13 -11.18 -2.32
C HIS A 190 -13.97 -10.72 -3.23
N LEU A 191 -13.29 -9.62 -2.88
CA LEU A 191 -12.25 -8.97 -3.69
C LEU A 191 -10.95 -8.71 -2.89
N GLY A 192 -10.60 -9.57 -1.94
CA GLY A 192 -9.34 -9.49 -1.18
C GLY A 192 -9.50 -9.75 0.31
N LEU A 193 -8.65 -9.14 1.14
CA LEU A 193 -8.78 -9.16 2.60
C LEU A 193 -9.57 -7.94 3.10
N ALA A 194 -10.20 -8.06 4.26
CA ALA A 194 -10.91 -6.95 4.90
C ALA A 194 -9.94 -5.86 5.42
N MET A 195 -10.32 -4.60 5.21
CA MET A 195 -9.62 -3.43 5.70
C MET A 195 -9.77 -3.31 7.22
N ALA A 196 -8.85 -2.59 7.87
CA ALA A 196 -8.90 -2.43 9.33
C ALA A 196 -10.20 -1.79 9.84
N HIS A 197 -10.81 -0.88 9.09
CA HIS A 197 -12.06 -0.22 9.49
C HIS A 197 -13.28 -1.16 9.40
N GLU A 198 -13.18 -2.25 8.66
CA GLU A 198 -14.25 -3.26 8.48
C GLU A 198 -14.18 -4.35 9.55
N THR A 199 -13.09 -4.43 10.32
CA THR A 199 -12.85 -5.51 11.29
C THR A 199 -12.77 -4.96 12.70
N ALA A 200 -13.22 -5.77 13.66
CA ALA A 200 -12.93 -5.47 15.05
C ALA A 200 -11.41 -5.52 15.28
N PRO A 201 -10.85 -4.65 16.15
CA PRO A 201 -9.44 -4.73 16.52
C PRO A 201 -9.09 -6.15 16.95
N SER A 202 -8.02 -6.72 16.39
CA SER A 202 -7.53 -8.05 16.76
C SER A 202 -7.06 -8.03 18.21
N ALA A 203 -7.94 -8.38 19.15
CA ALA A 203 -7.60 -8.39 20.56
C ALA A 203 -6.63 -9.55 20.87
N GLY A 204 -5.58 -9.25 21.65
CA GLY A 204 -4.70 -10.26 22.25
C GLY A 204 -3.55 -10.75 21.37
N LEU A 205 -3.35 -10.21 20.16
CA LEU A 205 -2.25 -10.63 19.30
C LEU A 205 -0.87 -10.22 19.89
N GLY A 206 -0.78 -9.03 20.48
CA GLY A 206 0.40 -8.59 21.23
C GLY A 206 0.69 -9.45 22.45
N GLU A 207 -0.34 -9.86 23.21
CA GLU A 207 -0.19 -10.74 24.38
C GLU A 207 0.30 -12.14 23.98
N LEU A 208 -0.26 -12.68 22.89
CA LEU A 208 0.20 -13.94 22.30
C LEU A 208 1.67 -13.85 21.88
N MET A 209 2.10 -12.73 21.28
CA MET A 209 3.52 -12.54 20.94
C MET A 209 4.40 -12.44 22.19
N GLU A 210 3.97 -11.75 23.25
CA GLU A 210 4.75 -11.70 24.49
C GLU A 210 4.86 -13.06 25.19
N GLU A 211 3.83 -13.89 25.10
CA GLU A 211 3.84 -15.24 25.69
C GLU A 211 4.76 -16.20 24.93
N HIS A 212 4.82 -16.09 23.60
CA HIS A 212 5.45 -17.09 22.75
C HIS A 212 6.70 -16.64 22.01
N CYS A 213 7.05 -15.36 22.06
CA CYS A 213 8.22 -14.78 21.41
C CYS A 213 9.08 -13.95 22.38
N ASP A 214 10.40 -14.01 22.21
CA ASP A 214 11.37 -13.17 22.92
C ASP A 214 11.42 -11.77 22.29
N ILE A 215 10.50 -10.89 22.72
CA ILE A 215 10.40 -9.51 22.22
C ILE A 215 11.65 -8.69 22.56
N ASP A 216 12.35 -8.98 23.66
CA ASP A 216 13.59 -8.28 23.99
C ASP A 216 14.72 -8.61 23.00
N GLN A 217 14.76 -9.86 22.51
CA GLN A 217 15.64 -10.24 21.41
C GLN A 217 15.24 -9.58 20.10
N VAL A 218 13.94 -9.41 19.81
CA VAL A 218 13.46 -8.64 18.65
C VAL A 218 14.00 -7.21 18.68
N ILE A 219 13.89 -6.52 19.82
CA ILE A 219 14.39 -5.16 20.01
C ILE A 219 15.91 -5.11 19.84
N ARG A 220 16.65 -6.08 20.40
CA ARG A 220 18.11 -6.17 20.25
C ARG A 220 18.52 -6.34 18.80
N ILE A 221 17.89 -7.25 18.05
CA ILE A 221 18.16 -7.47 16.63
C ILE A 221 17.88 -6.18 15.83
N ALA A 222 16.76 -5.51 16.10
CA ALA A 222 16.44 -4.24 15.44
C ALA A 222 17.51 -3.17 15.68
N GLY A 223 18.11 -3.15 16.87
CA GLY A 223 19.19 -2.24 17.26
C GLY A 223 20.54 -2.50 16.59
N GLU A 224 20.75 -3.67 15.98
CA GLU A 224 21.97 -3.99 15.22
C GLU A 224 22.00 -3.33 13.84
N ALA A 225 20.89 -2.71 13.42
CA ALA A 225 20.80 -2.05 12.13
C ALA A 225 21.75 -0.84 12.06
N PRO A 226 22.64 -0.78 11.05
CA PRO A 226 23.60 0.29 10.91
C PRO A 226 22.90 1.61 10.59
N PHE A 227 23.65 2.71 10.72
CA PHE A 227 23.19 4.02 10.29
C PHE A 227 22.96 4.05 8.77
N LEU A 228 21.87 4.68 8.32
CA LEU A 228 21.65 4.91 6.89
C LEU A 228 22.20 6.30 6.50
N PRO A 229 22.96 6.43 5.39
CA PRO A 229 23.66 7.66 4.99
C PRO A 229 22.73 8.82 4.60
N ARG A 230 22.75 9.93 5.35
CA ARG A 230 21.85 11.10 5.17
C ARG A 230 21.68 11.53 3.70
N SER A 231 20.46 11.86 3.30
CA SER A 231 20.17 12.60 2.08
C SER A 231 20.23 14.09 2.40
N ASP A 232 20.95 14.86 1.58
CA ASP A 232 21.12 16.31 1.75
C ASP A 232 19.90 17.12 1.27
N ALA A 233 18.82 16.45 0.84
CA ALA A 233 17.60 17.09 0.38
C ALA A 233 16.78 17.59 1.57
N GLU A 234 17.04 18.82 2.03
CA GLU A 234 16.07 19.57 2.82
C GLU A 234 14.97 20.09 1.89
N GLU A 235 13.79 19.47 1.93
CA GLU A 235 12.65 19.91 1.12
C GLU A 235 11.84 20.98 1.85
N GLN A 236 11.65 22.12 1.18
CA GLN A 236 10.82 23.22 1.66
C GLN A 236 9.34 22.91 1.36
N LYS A 237 8.49 22.97 2.39
CA LYS A 237 7.03 22.99 2.18
C LYS A 237 6.65 24.26 1.41
N GLY A 238 6.09 24.12 0.22
CA GLY A 238 5.49 25.24 -0.50
C GLY A 238 4.31 25.81 0.29
N SER A 239 4.04 27.12 0.14
CA SER A 239 2.82 27.72 0.67
C SER A 239 1.59 27.15 -0.06
N ALA A 240 0.53 26.80 0.68
CA ALA A 240 -0.67 26.23 0.10
C ALA A 240 -1.32 27.19 -0.92
N ARG A 241 -1.50 26.73 -2.16
CA ARG A 241 -2.04 27.49 -3.29
C ARG A 241 -3.39 26.98 -3.81
N ALA A 242 -3.73 25.72 -3.54
CA ALA A 242 -5.00 25.10 -3.96
C ALA A 242 -5.55 24.12 -2.91
N ARG A 243 -6.86 23.92 -2.88
CA ARG A 243 -7.56 22.90 -2.08
C ARG A 243 -7.88 21.70 -2.96
N ILE A 244 -7.46 20.50 -2.55
CA ILE A 244 -7.78 19.26 -3.28
C ILE A 244 -8.69 18.41 -2.40
N GLY A 245 -9.90 18.11 -2.90
CA GLY A 245 -10.83 17.18 -2.28
C GLY A 245 -10.32 15.75 -2.40
N ILE A 246 -10.18 15.04 -1.29
CA ILE A 246 -9.79 13.63 -1.29
C ILE A 246 -11.03 12.80 -0.94
N ALA A 247 -11.55 12.04 -1.91
CA ALA A 247 -12.70 11.17 -1.70
C ALA A 247 -12.30 10.00 -0.79
N ARG A 248 -12.62 10.05 0.50
CA ARG A 248 -12.10 9.12 1.50
C ARG A 248 -13.20 8.55 2.37
N ASP A 249 -13.61 7.33 2.05
CA ASP A 249 -14.58 6.53 2.80
C ASP A 249 -14.42 5.04 2.47
N GLU A 250 -15.40 4.22 2.81
CA GLU A 250 -15.35 2.77 2.57
C GLU A 250 -15.36 2.40 1.08
N ALA A 251 -15.94 3.25 0.21
CA ALA A 251 -15.91 3.05 -1.23
C ALA A 251 -14.57 3.46 -1.84
N PHE A 252 -13.90 4.48 -1.27
CA PHE A 252 -12.64 5.01 -1.77
C PHE A 252 -11.59 5.08 -0.65
N CYS A 253 -10.88 3.97 -0.45
CA CYS A 253 -9.97 3.77 0.68
C CYS A 253 -8.53 3.40 0.29
N PHE A 254 -8.20 3.36 -1.00
CA PHE A 254 -6.85 3.03 -1.47
C PHE A 254 -6.06 4.27 -1.81
N TYR A 255 -5.05 4.56 -0.98
CA TYR A 255 -4.16 5.69 -1.14
C TYR A 255 -2.76 5.34 -0.67
N TYR A 256 -1.75 5.68 -1.47
CA TYR A 256 -0.39 5.78 -0.97
C TYR A 256 -0.25 7.08 -0.17
N GLN A 257 0.05 6.98 1.13
CA GLN A 257 0.22 8.17 1.97
C GLN A 257 1.33 9.10 1.44
N ASP A 258 2.35 8.53 0.78
CA ASP A 258 3.42 9.30 0.15
C ASP A 258 2.92 10.22 -0.98
N ASN A 259 1.91 9.80 -1.75
CA ASN A 259 1.28 10.64 -2.77
C ASN A 259 0.55 11.82 -2.12
N LEU A 260 -0.20 11.58 -1.05
CA LEU A 260 -0.91 12.62 -0.31
C LEU A 260 0.07 13.65 0.27
N ASP A 261 1.13 13.18 0.94
CA ASP A 261 2.14 14.09 1.47
C ASP A 261 2.87 14.83 0.34
N LEU A 262 3.07 14.22 -0.82
CA LEU A 262 3.69 14.87 -1.98
C LEU A 262 2.81 16.00 -2.50
N LEU A 263 1.49 15.79 -2.59
CA LEU A 263 0.55 16.86 -2.94
C LEU A 263 0.63 18.04 -1.96
N GLU A 264 0.67 17.75 -0.65
CA GLU A 264 0.83 18.80 0.37
C GLU A 264 2.15 19.55 0.20
N ARG A 265 3.26 18.84 -0.06
CA ARG A 265 4.57 19.46 -0.33
C ARG A 265 4.55 20.31 -1.60
N SER A 266 3.80 19.91 -2.62
CA SER A 266 3.57 20.66 -3.87
C SER A 266 2.62 21.86 -3.72
N GLY A 267 2.10 22.12 -2.51
CA GLY A 267 1.27 23.27 -2.19
C GLY A 267 -0.24 23.01 -2.20
N ALA A 268 -0.67 21.75 -2.09
CA ALA A 268 -2.07 21.43 -1.85
C ALA A 268 -2.44 21.56 -0.36
N ARG A 269 -3.67 21.99 -0.09
CA ARG A 269 -4.38 21.70 1.16
C ARG A 269 -5.35 20.56 0.88
N LEU A 270 -5.17 19.41 1.51
CA LEU A 270 -6.04 18.26 1.32
C LEU A 270 -7.32 18.42 2.16
N VAL A 271 -8.47 18.15 1.55
CA VAL A 271 -9.80 18.22 2.19
C VAL A 271 -10.47 16.86 2.03
N PRO A 272 -10.40 15.97 3.04
CA PRO A 272 -11.08 14.69 2.96
C PRO A 272 -12.61 14.89 2.99
N PHE A 273 -13.33 14.11 2.20
CA PHE A 273 -14.80 14.04 2.21
C PHE A 273 -15.25 12.64 1.80
N SER A 274 -16.43 12.20 2.25
CA SER A 274 -17.04 10.93 1.87
C SER A 274 -18.03 11.13 0.72
N PRO A 275 -17.77 10.61 -0.50
CA PRO A 275 -18.77 10.56 -1.56
C PRO A 275 -20.05 9.81 -1.18
N LEU A 276 -19.99 8.89 -0.21
CA LEU A 276 -21.16 8.17 0.28
C LEU A 276 -22.10 9.01 1.15
N ARG A 277 -21.58 9.98 1.91
CA ARG A 277 -22.30 10.57 3.06
C ARG A 277 -22.26 12.09 3.12
N ASP A 278 -21.18 12.70 2.67
CA ASP A 278 -20.94 14.12 2.86
C ASP A 278 -21.53 14.94 1.70
N ASP A 279 -21.73 16.24 1.97
CA ASP A 279 -21.90 17.23 0.91
C ASP A 279 -20.58 17.43 0.17
N PHE A 280 -20.67 17.74 -1.13
CA PHE A 280 -19.48 18.01 -1.94
C PHE A 280 -18.72 19.24 -1.40
N PRO A 281 -17.42 19.12 -1.11
CA PRO A 281 -16.68 20.18 -0.42
C PRO A 281 -16.33 21.35 -1.37
N GLU A 282 -16.10 22.53 -0.80
CA GLU A 282 -15.51 23.64 -1.55
C GLU A 282 -14.01 23.40 -1.80
N VAL A 283 -13.69 22.91 -2.99
CA VAL A 283 -12.33 22.56 -3.41
C VAL A 283 -12.07 23.02 -4.84
N ASP A 284 -10.79 23.00 -5.24
CA ASP A 284 -10.33 23.50 -6.54
C ASP A 284 -9.96 22.34 -7.50
N ALA A 285 -9.86 21.12 -6.98
CA ALA A 285 -9.74 19.86 -7.73
C ALA A 285 -10.18 18.68 -6.84
N VAL A 286 -10.41 17.51 -7.44
CA VAL A 286 -10.75 16.27 -6.72
C VAL A 286 -9.79 15.14 -7.09
N TYR A 287 -9.37 14.37 -6.08
CA TYR A 287 -8.69 13.09 -6.24
C TYR A 287 -9.57 11.98 -5.66
N ILE A 288 -9.95 11.03 -6.51
CA ILE A 288 -10.74 9.84 -6.17
C ILE A 288 -9.85 8.60 -6.28
N GLY A 289 -9.33 8.14 -5.15
CA GLY A 289 -8.50 6.93 -5.10
C GLY A 289 -9.27 5.66 -5.46
N GLY A 290 -8.56 4.55 -5.33
CA GLY A 290 -9.17 3.24 -5.46
C GLY A 290 -10.06 2.86 -4.28
N GLY A 291 -10.68 1.70 -4.41
CA GLY A 291 -11.46 1.08 -3.35
C GLY A 291 -12.48 0.13 -3.96
N TYR A 292 -13.68 0.12 -3.38
CA TYR A 292 -14.70 -0.89 -3.64
C TYR A 292 -16.06 -0.26 -3.97
N PRO A 293 -16.14 0.63 -4.98
CA PRO A 293 -17.39 1.30 -5.32
C PRO A 293 -18.53 0.33 -5.62
N GLU A 294 -18.22 -0.88 -6.12
CA GLU A 294 -19.18 -1.94 -6.41
C GLU A 294 -19.94 -2.42 -5.18
N LEU A 295 -19.33 -2.41 -3.99
CA LEU A 295 -19.99 -2.78 -2.74
C LEU A 295 -20.97 -1.71 -2.26
N TYR A 296 -20.84 -0.49 -2.78
CA TYR A 296 -21.61 0.68 -2.38
C TYR A 296 -22.34 1.33 -3.56
N ALA A 297 -22.51 0.62 -4.69
CA ALA A 297 -22.99 1.19 -5.94
C ALA A 297 -24.37 1.86 -5.81
N ALA A 298 -25.29 1.27 -5.04
CA ALA A 298 -26.60 1.87 -4.76
C ALA A 298 -26.51 3.17 -3.93
N ALA A 299 -25.62 3.21 -2.94
CA ALA A 299 -25.40 4.39 -2.12
C ALA A 299 -24.73 5.51 -2.95
N LEU A 300 -23.75 5.16 -3.78
CA LEU A 300 -23.11 6.10 -4.70
C LEU A 300 -24.07 6.65 -5.76
N GLU A 301 -24.95 5.80 -6.31
CA GLU A 301 -25.98 6.19 -7.28
C GLU A 301 -26.96 7.22 -6.69
N SER A 302 -27.33 7.05 -5.41
CA SER A 302 -28.27 7.93 -4.71
C SER A 302 -27.62 9.16 -4.05
N SER A 303 -26.30 9.18 -3.95
CA SER A 303 -25.56 10.28 -3.32
C SER A 303 -25.63 11.56 -4.15
N SER A 304 -25.85 12.69 -3.48
CA SER A 304 -25.81 14.02 -4.08
C SER A 304 -24.42 14.38 -4.60
N CYS A 305 -23.35 13.79 -4.05
CA CYS A 305 -21.98 13.98 -4.52
C CYS A 305 -21.80 13.55 -5.99
N ARG A 306 -22.55 12.53 -6.46
CA ARG A 306 -22.49 12.05 -7.86
C ARG A 306 -22.80 13.17 -8.85
N ASP A 307 -23.93 13.84 -8.66
CA ASP A 307 -24.37 14.93 -9.53
C ASP A 307 -23.50 16.18 -9.36
N ARG A 308 -22.98 16.43 -8.15
CA ARG A 308 -22.08 17.56 -7.87
C ARG A 308 -20.71 17.41 -8.53
N ILE A 309 -20.14 16.21 -8.51
CA ILE A 309 -18.90 15.89 -9.24
C ILE A 309 -19.12 16.11 -10.73
N ALA A 310 -20.18 15.55 -11.31
CA ALA A 310 -20.50 15.73 -12.72
C ALA A 310 -20.67 17.22 -13.10
N LYS A 311 -21.30 18.02 -12.23
CA LYS A 311 -21.42 19.46 -12.45
C LYS A 311 -20.06 20.17 -12.37
N ALA A 312 -19.26 19.88 -11.34
CA ALA A 312 -17.95 20.50 -11.16
C ALA A 312 -17.01 20.20 -12.33
N THR A 313 -17.02 18.97 -12.83
CA THR A 313 -16.20 18.57 -13.99
C THR A 313 -16.68 19.25 -15.27
N SER A 314 -17.99 19.42 -15.46
CA SER A 314 -18.56 20.18 -16.59
C SER A 314 -18.19 21.67 -16.56
N ASP A 315 -17.91 22.22 -15.37
CA ASP A 315 -17.42 23.59 -15.19
C ASP A 315 -15.89 23.69 -15.34
N GLY A 316 -15.21 22.59 -15.66
CA GLY A 316 -13.76 22.54 -15.87
C GLY A 316 -12.92 22.24 -14.64
N MET A 317 -13.52 21.78 -13.53
CA MET A 317 -12.75 21.36 -12.35
C MET A 317 -11.86 20.16 -12.68
N PRO A 318 -10.55 20.19 -12.38
CA PRO A 318 -9.68 19.05 -12.54
C PRO A 318 -10.07 17.90 -11.61
N VAL A 319 -10.19 16.69 -12.17
CA VAL A 319 -10.46 15.47 -11.40
C VAL A 319 -9.49 14.38 -11.81
N TYR A 320 -8.83 13.76 -10.84
CA TYR A 320 -8.02 12.58 -11.04
C TYR A 320 -8.62 11.39 -10.31
N ALA A 321 -8.72 10.23 -10.95
CA ALA A 321 -9.24 9.03 -10.32
C ALA A 321 -8.48 7.74 -10.65
N GLU A 322 -8.51 6.77 -9.74
CA GLU A 322 -7.79 5.50 -9.85
C GLU A 322 -8.70 4.29 -9.61
N CYS A 323 -8.62 3.26 -10.45
CA CYS A 323 -9.27 1.96 -10.31
C CYS A 323 -10.77 2.06 -9.93
N GLY A 324 -11.15 1.88 -8.67
CA GLY A 324 -12.53 2.11 -8.21
C GLY A 324 -13.05 3.53 -8.53
N GLY A 325 -12.20 4.55 -8.39
CA GLY A 325 -12.53 5.92 -8.80
C GLY A 325 -12.79 6.04 -10.30
N LEU A 326 -12.08 5.29 -11.16
CA LEU A 326 -12.38 5.20 -12.60
C LEU A 326 -13.80 4.66 -12.81
N LEU A 327 -14.18 3.59 -12.12
CA LEU A 327 -15.51 3.00 -12.25
C LEU A 327 -16.62 3.98 -11.85
N TYR A 328 -16.37 4.77 -10.79
CA TYR A 328 -17.32 5.78 -10.32
C TYR A 328 -17.46 6.97 -11.28
N LEU A 329 -16.43 7.29 -12.07
CA LEU A 329 -16.49 8.36 -13.06
C LEU A 329 -17.12 7.93 -14.40
N CYS A 330 -17.26 6.63 -14.67
CA CYS A 330 -18.01 6.11 -15.82
C CYS A 330 -19.50 6.53 -15.80
N GLU A 331 -20.20 6.32 -16.91
CA GLU A 331 -21.66 6.52 -17.04
C GLU A 331 -22.43 5.53 -16.17
N SER A 332 -22.00 4.28 -16.16
CA SER A 332 -22.63 3.22 -15.38
C SER A 332 -21.62 2.21 -14.84
N LEU A 333 -22.02 1.53 -13.77
CA LEU A 333 -21.33 0.39 -13.20
C LEU A 333 -22.34 -0.77 -13.06
N GLU A 334 -22.08 -1.88 -13.74
CA GLU A 334 -22.84 -3.12 -13.60
C GLU A 334 -22.23 -4.03 -12.52
N THR A 335 -23.04 -4.32 -11.51
CA THR A 335 -22.76 -5.25 -10.40
C THR A 335 -23.73 -6.43 -10.46
N ASP A 336 -24.66 -6.52 -9.50
CA ASP A 336 -25.88 -7.33 -9.54
C ASP A 336 -26.95 -6.74 -10.46
N ARG A 337 -26.92 -5.42 -10.63
CA ARG A 337 -27.68 -4.65 -11.61
C ARG A 337 -26.84 -3.50 -12.14
N THR A 338 -27.32 -2.81 -13.16
CA THR A 338 -26.71 -1.56 -13.61
C THR A 338 -27.07 -0.42 -12.66
N HIS A 339 -26.05 0.33 -12.24
CA HIS A 339 -26.17 1.54 -11.45
C HIS A 339 -25.66 2.74 -12.23
N ARG A 340 -26.37 3.88 -12.16
CA ARG A 340 -25.88 5.14 -12.72
C ARG A 340 -24.76 5.70 -11.85
N MET A 341 -23.65 6.02 -12.49
CA MET A 341 -22.46 6.60 -11.88
C MET A 341 -22.36 8.10 -12.22
N ALA A 342 -21.20 8.73 -12.03
CA ALA A 342 -21.07 10.17 -12.21
C ALA A 342 -21.22 10.62 -13.68
N GLY A 343 -20.99 9.74 -14.66
CA GLY A 343 -21.15 10.06 -16.09
C GLY A 343 -20.21 11.16 -16.57
N VAL A 344 -19.01 11.22 -15.99
CA VAL A 344 -17.96 12.17 -16.35
C VAL A 344 -17.14 11.64 -17.53
N LEU A 345 -16.86 10.35 -17.53
CA LEU A 345 -16.12 9.67 -18.58
C LEU A 345 -17.07 8.93 -19.52
N PRO A 346 -16.87 9.00 -20.85
CA PRO A 346 -17.72 8.35 -21.83
C PRO A 346 -17.40 6.86 -21.90
N ALA A 347 -17.80 6.12 -20.87
CA ALA A 347 -17.56 4.70 -20.74
C ALA A 347 -18.55 4.04 -19.79
N ASP A 348 -18.80 2.75 -20.01
CA ASP A 348 -19.51 1.88 -19.08
C ASP A 348 -18.53 0.93 -18.41
N ALA A 349 -18.80 0.54 -17.16
CA ALA A 349 -18.00 -0.41 -16.42
C ALA A 349 -18.83 -1.59 -15.92
N TRP A 350 -18.20 -2.76 -15.76
CA TRP A 350 -18.82 -3.92 -15.13
C TRP A 350 -17.82 -4.75 -14.34
N MET A 351 -18.32 -5.43 -13.31
CA MET A 351 -17.55 -6.40 -12.54
C MET A 351 -17.50 -7.75 -13.26
N THR A 352 -16.40 -8.46 -13.07
CA THR A 352 -16.15 -9.80 -13.62
C THR A 352 -15.78 -10.77 -12.51
N GLU A 353 -16.03 -12.07 -12.71
CA GLU A 353 -15.74 -13.09 -11.71
C GLU A 353 -14.25 -13.39 -11.53
N LYS A 354 -13.42 -13.04 -12.52
CA LYS A 354 -11.99 -13.36 -12.54
C LYS A 354 -11.16 -12.08 -12.54
N VAL A 355 -9.99 -12.15 -11.91
CA VAL A 355 -8.98 -11.09 -11.98
C VAL A 355 -8.72 -10.71 -13.43
N GLN A 356 -8.80 -9.42 -13.74
CA GLN A 356 -8.52 -8.88 -15.07
C GLN A 356 -7.06 -8.44 -15.20
N ALA A 357 -6.50 -7.83 -14.15
CA ALA A 357 -5.08 -7.58 -14.05
C ALA A 357 -4.62 -7.67 -12.59
N LEU A 358 -3.40 -8.16 -12.40
CA LEU A 358 -2.70 -8.20 -11.12
C LEU A 358 -1.20 -8.04 -11.39
N GLY A 359 -0.62 -6.93 -10.95
CA GLY A 359 0.82 -6.71 -11.02
C GLY A 359 1.20 -5.25 -11.26
N TYR A 360 2.51 -5.00 -11.28
CA TYR A 360 3.05 -3.67 -11.53
C TYR A 360 2.70 -3.16 -12.93
N SER A 361 2.42 -1.85 -13.00
CA SER A 361 2.28 -1.11 -14.25
C SER A 361 3.42 -0.13 -14.45
N ASP A 362 3.83 0.02 -15.71
CA ASP A 362 4.92 0.88 -16.17
C ASP A 362 4.50 1.51 -17.47
N GLY A 363 4.58 2.83 -17.55
CA GLY A 363 4.22 3.54 -18.76
C GLY A 363 4.70 4.97 -18.75
N ASP A 364 4.29 5.70 -19.78
CA ASP A 364 4.60 7.09 -19.97
C ASP A 364 3.33 7.89 -20.20
N TRP A 365 3.33 9.12 -19.67
CA TRP A 365 2.36 10.13 -20.04
C TRP A 365 2.50 10.46 -21.53
N SER A 366 1.38 10.51 -22.24
CA SER A 366 1.27 10.85 -23.66
C SER A 366 0.58 12.19 -23.90
N GLY A 367 0.53 13.06 -22.87
CA GLY A 367 -0.25 14.30 -22.85
C GLY A 367 -1.74 14.05 -22.58
N GLY A 368 -2.54 15.12 -22.45
CA GLY A 368 -3.96 15.02 -22.14
C GLY A 368 -4.49 16.32 -21.51
N PRO A 369 -5.36 16.24 -20.49
CA PRO A 369 -5.84 17.41 -19.75
C PRO A 369 -4.70 18.14 -19.04
N THR A 370 -4.96 19.34 -18.51
CA THR A 370 -3.94 20.19 -17.89
C THR A 370 -3.23 19.50 -16.70
N LEU A 371 -3.93 18.60 -16.00
CA LEU A 371 -3.35 17.81 -14.90
C LEU A 371 -2.38 16.71 -15.37
N ALA A 372 -2.44 16.29 -16.64
CA ALA A 372 -1.60 15.25 -17.19
C ALA A 372 -0.29 15.85 -17.74
N PRO A 373 0.89 15.41 -17.24
CA PRO A 373 2.17 15.80 -17.80
C PRO A 373 2.24 15.56 -19.32
N LEU A 374 2.95 16.43 -20.04
CA LEU A 374 3.18 16.26 -21.48
C LEU A 374 3.99 15.00 -21.80
N SER A 375 4.87 14.60 -20.88
CA SER A 375 5.69 13.39 -20.96
C SER A 375 6.20 13.01 -19.56
N GLY A 376 6.80 11.83 -19.48
CA GLY A 376 7.43 11.32 -18.27
C GLY A 376 6.82 10.00 -17.82
N ARG A 377 7.58 9.27 -17.01
CA ARG A 377 7.20 7.92 -16.58
C ARG A 377 6.13 7.97 -15.49
N ILE A 378 5.21 7.02 -15.54
CA ILE A 378 4.23 6.71 -14.50
C ILE A 378 4.38 5.25 -14.11
N LEU A 379 4.53 5.01 -12.81
CA LEU A 379 4.67 3.69 -12.23
C LEU A 379 3.52 3.45 -11.28
N GLY A 380 3.10 2.20 -11.16
CA GLY A 380 2.04 1.85 -10.25
C GLY A 380 1.79 0.35 -10.17
N HIS A 381 0.58 0.04 -9.75
CA HIS A 381 0.11 -1.34 -9.65
C HIS A 381 -1.34 -1.43 -10.10
N GLU A 382 -1.67 -2.52 -10.79
CA GLU A 382 -3.03 -2.87 -11.18
C GLU A 382 -3.48 -4.07 -10.35
N PHE A 383 -4.66 -3.95 -9.73
CA PHE A 383 -5.37 -5.10 -9.19
C PHE A 383 -6.87 -4.86 -9.30
N HIS A 384 -7.50 -5.44 -10.32
CA HIS A 384 -8.92 -5.22 -10.57
C HIS A 384 -9.63 -6.44 -11.15
N TYR A 385 -10.92 -6.50 -10.85
CA TYR A 385 -11.87 -7.50 -11.34
C TYR A 385 -12.91 -6.87 -12.28
N SER A 386 -12.67 -5.66 -12.76
CA SER A 386 -13.60 -4.93 -13.63
C SER A 386 -13.06 -4.77 -15.04
N GLN A 387 -13.95 -4.50 -15.98
CA GLN A 387 -13.62 -4.02 -17.32
C GLN A 387 -14.37 -2.70 -17.58
N VAL A 388 -13.83 -1.91 -18.51
CA VAL A 388 -14.41 -0.63 -18.93
C VAL A 388 -14.52 -0.66 -20.45
N GLU A 389 -15.72 -0.42 -20.97
CA GLU A 389 -15.99 -0.25 -22.39
C GLU A 389 -16.12 1.23 -22.71
N CYS A 390 -15.15 1.74 -23.45
CA CYS A 390 -15.09 3.16 -23.82
C CYS A 390 -15.91 3.43 -25.09
N ARG A 391 -16.48 4.64 -25.21
CA ARG A 391 -17.06 5.11 -26.48
C ARG A 391 -15.96 5.29 -27.56
N GLN A 392 -16.36 5.38 -28.82
CA GLN A 392 -15.43 5.34 -29.97
C GLN A 392 -14.43 6.50 -30.02
N ASP A 393 -14.77 7.65 -29.43
CA ASP A 393 -13.95 8.86 -29.39
C ASP A 393 -13.08 8.97 -28.12
N ALA A 394 -12.97 7.88 -27.36
CA ALA A 394 -12.19 7.83 -26.13
C ALA A 394 -10.71 8.18 -26.34
N ARG A 395 -10.18 8.96 -25.40
CA ARG A 395 -8.80 9.43 -25.40
C ARG A 395 -8.09 8.99 -24.13
N PHE A 396 -6.82 8.67 -24.28
CA PHE A 396 -5.98 8.12 -23.21
C PHE A 396 -4.74 8.99 -23.05
N ALA A 397 -4.34 9.21 -21.81
CA ALA A 397 -3.20 10.03 -21.45
C ALA A 397 -1.97 9.22 -21.03
N ILE A 398 -2.09 7.89 -20.97
CA ILE A 398 -1.03 6.98 -20.54
C ILE A 398 -0.87 5.86 -21.57
N SER A 399 0.38 5.60 -21.97
CA SER A 399 0.78 4.42 -22.73
C SER A 399 1.61 3.50 -21.84
N LEU A 400 1.13 2.28 -21.63
CA LEU A 400 1.77 1.28 -20.79
C LEU A 400 2.71 0.40 -21.62
N THR A 401 3.92 0.20 -21.10
CA THR A 401 4.87 -0.83 -21.53
C THR A 401 4.73 -2.10 -20.69
N ARG A 402 4.19 -1.97 -19.46
CA ARG A 402 3.81 -3.05 -18.57
C ARG A 402 2.46 -2.72 -17.93
N GLY A 403 1.59 -3.73 -17.79
CA GLY A 403 0.23 -3.57 -17.29
C GLY A 403 -0.79 -3.77 -18.40
N ARG A 404 -2.05 -3.92 -18.02
CA ARG A 404 -3.15 -4.13 -18.98
C ARG A 404 -3.78 -2.80 -19.40
N GLY A 405 -3.92 -1.88 -18.45
CA GLY A 405 -4.66 -0.63 -18.63
C GLY A 405 -6.13 -0.85 -18.97
N ILE A 406 -6.77 0.21 -19.46
CA ILE A 406 -8.17 0.20 -19.88
C ILE A 406 -8.34 -0.48 -21.24
N ALA A 407 -7.47 -0.17 -22.21
CA ALA A 407 -7.61 -0.63 -23.59
C ALA A 407 -6.26 -0.95 -24.23
N SER A 408 -5.86 -2.22 -24.21
CA SER A 408 -4.70 -2.75 -24.94
C SER A 408 -3.40 -1.97 -24.68
N GLY A 409 -3.03 -1.80 -23.40
CA GLY A 409 -1.84 -1.04 -23.01
C GLY A 409 -2.04 0.48 -23.04
N LYS A 410 -3.27 0.96 -23.18
CA LYS A 410 -3.63 2.37 -22.95
C LYS A 410 -4.38 2.51 -21.64
N ASP A 411 -4.06 3.55 -20.88
CA ASP A 411 -4.69 3.86 -19.59
C ASP A 411 -4.89 5.38 -19.46
N GLY A 412 -5.50 5.84 -18.36
CA GLY A 412 -5.76 7.26 -18.16
C GLY A 412 -6.79 7.82 -19.15
N LEU A 413 -7.98 7.21 -19.18
CA LEU A 413 -9.12 7.72 -19.94
C LEU A 413 -9.45 9.13 -19.45
N TYR A 414 -9.64 10.08 -20.36
CA TYR A 414 -9.95 11.46 -19.98
C TYR A 414 -11.03 12.11 -20.83
N ALA A 415 -11.77 13.03 -20.20
CA ALA A 415 -12.76 13.90 -20.81
C ALA A 415 -12.77 15.26 -20.09
N GLY A 416 -12.69 16.36 -20.84
CA GLY A 416 -12.46 17.69 -20.25
C GLY A 416 -11.17 17.69 -19.41
N GLU A 417 -11.24 18.21 -18.18
CA GLU A 417 -10.14 18.20 -17.19
C GLU A 417 -10.22 17.00 -16.22
N SER A 418 -10.99 15.95 -16.56
CA SER A 418 -11.11 14.73 -15.75
C SER A 418 -10.33 13.59 -16.37
N LEU A 419 -9.55 12.87 -15.57
CA LEU A 419 -8.71 11.75 -15.98
C LEU A 419 -8.83 10.62 -14.97
N ALA A 420 -9.03 9.39 -15.46
CA ALA A 420 -9.03 8.22 -14.61
C ALA A 420 -8.30 7.02 -15.22
N ALA A 421 -7.59 6.28 -14.38
CA ALA A 421 -6.75 5.16 -14.78
C ALA A 421 -7.05 3.91 -13.95
N TYR A 422 -6.79 2.72 -14.49
CA TYR A 422 -6.74 1.50 -13.67
C TYR A 422 -5.52 1.44 -12.79
N THR A 423 -4.41 2.02 -13.25
CA THR A 423 -3.17 2.12 -12.49
C THR A 423 -3.37 2.87 -11.18
N HIS A 424 -3.07 2.21 -10.05
CA HIS A 424 -2.80 2.88 -8.79
C HIS A 424 -1.41 3.50 -8.85
N ALA A 425 -1.34 4.77 -9.23
CA ALA A 425 -0.08 5.42 -9.54
C ALA A 425 0.68 5.78 -8.26
N TYR A 426 1.99 5.55 -8.26
CA TYR A 426 2.90 6.21 -7.33
C TYR A 426 3.37 7.52 -7.98
N PHE A 427 3.01 8.65 -7.39
CA PHE A 427 3.10 9.93 -8.08
C PHE A 427 4.56 10.37 -8.27
N PRO A 428 5.00 10.68 -9.49
CA PRO A 428 6.19 11.48 -9.66
C PRO A 428 5.93 12.93 -9.23
N ALA A 429 6.98 13.64 -8.80
CA ALA A 429 6.88 15.04 -8.40
C ALA A 429 6.30 15.95 -9.50
N SER A 430 6.54 15.62 -10.77
CA SER A 430 5.98 16.31 -11.93
C SER A 430 4.46 16.21 -11.98
N PHE A 431 3.89 15.04 -11.73
CA PHE A 431 2.44 14.84 -11.72
C PHE A 431 1.78 15.58 -10.56
N ALA A 432 2.31 15.42 -9.34
CA ALA A 432 1.78 16.14 -8.17
C ALA A 432 1.80 17.66 -8.37
N SER A 433 2.87 18.20 -8.95
CA SER A 433 2.96 19.63 -9.26
C SER A 433 1.95 20.06 -10.33
N SER A 434 1.78 19.27 -11.38
CA SER A 434 0.81 19.53 -12.46
C SER A 434 -0.63 19.54 -11.94
N LEU A 435 -0.99 18.59 -11.07
CA LEU A 435 -2.33 18.55 -10.46
C LEU A 435 -2.60 19.79 -9.59
N VAL A 436 -1.63 20.21 -8.76
CA VAL A 436 -1.78 21.43 -7.95
C VAL A 436 -1.86 22.69 -8.80
N GLU A 437 -1.14 22.74 -9.92
CA GLU A 437 -1.18 23.87 -10.85
C GLU A 437 -2.51 23.95 -11.60
N ALA A 438 -3.04 22.83 -12.06
CA ALA A 438 -4.37 22.74 -12.65
C ALA A 438 -5.44 23.22 -11.65
N ALA A 439 -5.39 22.75 -10.40
CA ALA A 439 -6.29 23.18 -9.34
C ALA A 439 -6.19 24.70 -9.07
N SER A 440 -4.97 25.24 -9.02
CA SER A 440 -4.74 26.67 -8.82
C SER A 440 -5.17 27.52 -10.02
N ALA A 441 -5.15 26.97 -11.24
CA ALA A 441 -5.65 27.63 -12.43
C ALA A 441 -7.19 27.70 -12.42
N TYR A 442 -7.85 26.59 -12.10
CA TYR A 442 -9.30 26.53 -11.95
C TYR A 442 -9.83 27.55 -10.94
N ARG A 443 -9.18 27.67 -9.77
CA ARG A 443 -9.55 28.66 -8.75
C ARG A 443 -9.53 30.13 -9.23
N ARG A 444 -8.72 30.44 -10.25
CA ARG A 444 -8.55 31.80 -10.77
C ARG A 444 -9.46 32.11 -11.96
N ALA A 445 -10.04 31.09 -12.58
CA ALA A 445 -11.04 31.22 -13.63
C ALA A 445 -12.40 31.57 -13.02
#